data_AF-A0A383AME3-F1
#
_entry.id   AF-A0A383AME3-F1
#
_cell.length_a   1.000
_cell.length_b   1.000
_cell.length_c   1.000
_cell.angle_alpha   90.00
_cell.angle_beta   90.00
_cell.angle_gamma   90.00
#
_symmetry.space_group_name_H-M   'P 1'
#
loop_
_entity.id
_entity.type
_entity.pdbx_description
1 polymer ?
#
loop_
_entity_poly.entity_id
_entity_poly.type
_entity_poly.pdbx_seq_one_letter_code
_entity_poly.pdbx_strand_id
1 'polypeptide(L)' 'MYVDALFDRDHDTIHVVERIGGKRNFRKFSAQYVFYYLDRGGKFTSIYGDPLSRVSTTTGKHFHREKKLYK' A
#
# COMPACT_ATOMS: atom_id res chain seq x y z
N MET A 1 -13.69 -2.58 20.18
CA MET A 1 -13.74 -1.85 18.90
C MET A 1 -13.57 -2.87 17.79
N TYR A 2 -14.58 -3.06 16.94
CA TYR A 2 -14.48 -3.99 15.80
C TYR A 2 -14.32 -3.18 14.52
N VAL A 3 -13.30 -3.50 13.74
CA VAL A 3 -13.01 -2.88 12.44
C VAL A 3 -12.86 -4.01 11.43
N ASP A 4 -13.63 -3.95 10.36
CA ASP A 4 -13.53 -4.86 9.21
C ASP A 4 -13.10 -4.05 7.98
N ALA A 5 -12.31 -4.66 7.10
CA ALA A 5 -11.77 -4.01 5.92
C ALA A 5 -11.88 -4.93 4.71
N LEU A 6 -12.59 -4.45 3.67
CA LEU A 6 -12.68 -5.09 2.37
C LEU A 6 -11.84 -4.31 1.37
N PHE A 7 -10.91 -4.99 0.71
CA PHE A 7 -10.11 -4.39 -0.34
C PHE A 7 -10.71 -4.67 -1.72
N ASP A 8 -11.22 -3.62 -2.37
CA ASP A 8 -11.67 -3.62 -3.76
C ASP A 8 -10.47 -3.42 -4.70
N ARG A 9 -10.12 -4.50 -5.41
CA ARG A 9 -8.97 -4.53 -6.33
C ARG A 9 -9.23 -3.84 -7.65
N ASP A 10 -10.49 -3.72 -8.06
CA ASP A 10 -10.85 -3.12 -9.35
C ASP A 10 -10.78 -1.59 -9.27
N HIS A 11 -11.14 -1.04 -8.11
CA HIS A 11 -11.14 0.40 -7.84
C HIS A 11 -9.98 0.86 -6.95
N ASP A 12 -9.02 -0.02 -6.63
CA ASP A 12 -7.90 0.27 -5.73
C ASP A 12 -8.36 1.00 -4.44
N THR A 13 -9.45 0.52 -3.84
CA THR A 13 -10.14 1.18 -2.72
C THR A 13 -10.34 0.21 -1.56
N ILE A 14 -10.06 0.67 -0.35
CA ILE A 14 -10.28 -0.10 0.89
C ILE A 14 -11.55 0.43 1.56
N HIS A 15 -12.56 -0.41 1.62
CA HIS A 15 -13.80 -0.17 2.35
C HIS A 15 -13.62 -0.62 3.79
N VAL A 16 -13.73 0.31 4.73
CA VAL A 16 -13.57 0.03 6.16
C VAL A 16 -14.90 0.23 6.87
N VAL A 17 -15.27 -0.73 7.71
CA VAL A 17 -16.45 -0.68 8.56
C VAL A 17 -15.99 -0.67 10.01
N GLU A 18 -16.19 0.45 10.69
CA GLU A 18 -15.86 0.61 12.10
C GLU A 18 -17.14 0.55 12.95
N ARG A 19 -17.10 -0.12 14.10
CA ARG A 19 -18.17 -0.06 15.10
C ARG A 19 -17.77 0.83 16.27
N ILE A 20 -18.37 2.01 16.35
CA ILE A 20 -18.15 3.00 17.41
C ILE A 20 -19.49 3.27 18.10
N GLY A 21 -19.57 3.00 19.41
CA GLY A 21 -20.80 3.20 20.19
C GLY A 21 -22.00 2.40 19.69
N GLY A 22 -21.78 1.19 19.16
CA GLY A 22 -22.83 0.33 18.61
C GLY A 22 -23.33 0.71 17.20
N LYS A 23 -22.87 1.84 16.64
CA LYS A 23 -23.19 2.27 15.26
C LYS A 23 -22.11 1.81 14.27
N ARG A 24 -22.53 1.45 13.06
CA ARG A 24 -21.63 1.11 11.95
C ARG A 24 -21.26 2.39 11.19
N ASN A 25 -19.96 2.70 11.13
CA ASN A 25 -19.40 3.79 10.34
C ASN A 25 -18.69 3.20 9.12
N PHE A 26 -19.09 3.63 7.93
CA PHE A 26 -18.48 3.20 6.67
C PHE A 26 -17.49 4.28 6.20
N ARG A 27 -16.26 3.88 5.92
CA ARG A 27 -15.19 4.74 5.40
C ARG A 27 -14.58 4.12 4.15
N LYS A 28 -14.08 4.97 3.26
CA LYS A 28 -13.38 4.56 2.04
C LYS A 28 -11.99 5.20 2.05
N PHE A 29 -10.98 4.40 1.76
CA PHE A 29 -9.60 4.86 1.64
C PHE A 29 -9.05 4.42 0.29
N SER A 30 -8.21 5.25 -0.33
CA SER A 30 -7.45 4.83 -1.51
C SER A 30 -6.33 3.86 -1.07
N ALA A 31 -6.17 2.76 -1.80
CA ALA A 31 -5.08 1.83 -1.58
C ALA A 31 -3.74 2.51 -1.92
N GLN A 32 -2.76 2.37 -1.02
CA GLN A 32 -1.40 2.85 -1.23
C GLN A 32 -0.50 1.62 -1.42
N TYR A 33 0.12 1.54 -2.59
CA TYR A 33 1.06 0.49 -2.93
C TYR A 33 2.48 1.01 -2.84
N VAL A 34 3.28 0.36 -1.99
CA VAL A 34 4.67 0.76 -1.74
C VAL A 34 5.55 -0.47 -1.87
N PHE A 35 6.69 -0.33 -2.54
CA PHE A 35 7.76 -1.33 -2.50
C PHE A 35 9.13 -0.67 -2.50
N TYR A 36 10.11 -1.44 -2.05
CA TYR A 36 11.51 -1.05 -2.04
C TYR A 36 12.30 -1.90 -3.02
N TYR A 37 13.30 -1.32 -3.66
CA TYR A 37 14.21 -1.98 -4.59
C TYR A 37 15.64 -1.50 -4.35
N LEU A 38 16.61 -2.32 -4.77
CA LEU A 38 18.03 -2.03 -4.62
C LEU A 38 18.43 -0.83 -5.48
N ASP A 39 19.02 0.18 -4.84
CA ASP A 39 19.51 1.38 -5.50
C ASP A 39 20.72 1.91 -4.75
N ARG A 40 21.87 2.02 -5.43
CA ARG A 40 23.13 2.48 -4.82
C ARG A 40 23.04 3.90 -4.26
N GLY A 41 22.13 4.73 -4.77
CA GLY A 41 21.85 6.09 -4.26
C GLY A 41 20.60 6.17 -3.38
N GLY A 42 20.07 5.02 -2.97
CA GLY A 42 18.82 4.91 -2.22
C GLY A 42 18.88 5.57 -0.84
N LYS A 43 17.78 6.21 -0.45
CA LYS A 43 17.64 6.88 0.86
C LYS A 43 17.27 5.94 2.00
N PHE A 44 16.86 4.73 1.69
CA PHE A 44 16.42 3.72 2.66
C PHE A 44 17.49 2.64 2.80
N THR A 45 17.46 1.90 3.90
CA THR A 45 18.44 0.84 4.16
C THR A 45 17.71 -0.47 4.43
N SER A 46 18.15 -1.55 3.76
CA SER A 46 17.63 -2.89 3.99
C SER A 46 18.08 -3.42 5.37
N ILE A 47 17.46 -4.50 5.85
CA ILE A 47 17.93 -5.19 7.05
C ILE A 47 19.34 -5.80 6.91
N TYR A 48 19.88 -5.83 5.68
CA TYR A 48 21.22 -6.34 5.35
C TYR A 48 22.24 -5.22 5.11
N GLY A 49 21.83 -3.94 5.23
CA GLY A 49 22.71 -2.78 5.04
C GLY A 49 22.75 -2.22 3.61
N ASP A 50 22.01 -2.82 2.67
CA ASP A 50 21.98 -2.33 1.28
C ASP A 50 21.16 -1.05 1.15
N PRO A 51 21.60 -0.08 0.33
CA PRO A 51 20.81 1.11 0.02
C PRO A 51 19.63 0.74 -0.90
N LEU A 52 18.47 1.32 -0.59
CA LEU A 52 17.19 1.06 -1.22
C LEU A 52 16.49 2.36 -1.62
N SER A 53 15.79 2.32 -2.73
CA SER A 53 14.83 3.34 -3.14
C SER A 53 13.40 2.84 -3.01
N ARG A 54 12.44 3.76 -2.90
CA ARG A 54 11.02 3.46 -2.64
C ARG A 54 10.15 3.98 -3.76
N VAL A 55 9.31 3.12 -4.30
CA VAL A 55 8.19 3.51 -5.17
C VAL A 55 6.91 3.58 -4.34
N SER A 56 6.08 4.59 -4.59
CA SER A 56 4.76 4.75 -3.99
C SER A 56 3.74 5.10 -5.08
N THR A 57 2.66 4.35 -5.17
CA THR A 57 1.59 4.59 -6.14
C THR A 57 0.23 4.19 -5.57
N THR A 58 -0.84 4.81 -6.07
CA THR A 58 -2.22 4.49 -5.67
C THR A 58 -2.90 3.49 -6.60
N THR A 59 -2.24 3.10 -7.70
CA THR A 59 -2.85 2.24 -8.72
C THR A 59 -2.13 0.90 -8.83
N GLY A 60 -2.88 -0.19 -8.70
CA GLY A 60 -2.34 -1.54 -8.78
C GLY A 60 -1.64 -1.82 -10.12
N LYS A 61 -2.18 -1.31 -11.24
CA LYS A 61 -1.57 -1.48 -12.57
C LYS A 61 -0.16 -0.88 -12.65
N HIS A 62 0.02 0.34 -12.15
CA HIS A 62 1.33 1.01 -12.11
C HIS A 62 2.29 0.27 -11.18
N PHE A 63 1.80 -0.16 -10.01
CA PHE A 63 2.60 -0.96 -9.07
C PHE A 63 3.14 -2.23 -9.71
N HIS A 64 2.30 -3.01 -10.40
CA HIS A 64 2.74 -4.24 -11.06
C HIS A 64 3.70 -3.98 -12.24
N ARG A 65 3.51 -2.88 -12.97
CA ARG A 65 4.43 -2.47 -14.04
C ARG A 65 5.81 -2.12 -13.48
N GLU A 66 5.87 -1.26 -12.47
CA GLU A 66 7.14 -0.85 -11.86
C GLU A 66 7.82 -2.02 -11.14
N LYS A 67 7.05 -2.85 -10.43
CA LYS A 67 7.59 -4.04 -9.78
C LYS A 67 8.24 -5.00 -10.78
N LYS A 68 7.77 -5.08 -12.03
CA LYS A 68 8.42 -5.86 -13.09
C LYS A 68 9.70 -5.21 -13.62
N LEU A 69 9.79 -3.88 -13.60
CA LEU A 69 10.96 -3.14 -14.07
C LEU A 69 12.14 -3.23 -13.08
N TYR A 70 11.84 -3.21 -11.78
CA TYR A 70 12.83 -3.24 -10.71
C TYR A 70 12.99 -4.63 -10.06
N LYS A 71 12.47 -5.68 -10.71
CA LYS A 71 12.72 -7.08 -10.32
C LYS A 71 14.04 -7.54 -10.91
#